data_AF-A0A2K9NU88-F1
#
_entry.id   AF-A0A2K9NU88-F1
#
_cell.length_a   1.000
_cell.length_b   1.000
_cell.length_c   1.000
_cell.angle_alpha   90.00
_cell.angle_beta   90.00
_cell.angle_gamma   90.00
#
_symmetry.space_group_name_H-M   'P 1'
#
loop_
_entity.id
_entity.type
_entity.pdbx_description
1 polymer ?
#
loop_
_entity_poly.entity_id
_entity_poly.type
_entity_poly.pdbx_seq_one_letter_code
_entity_poly.pdbx_strand_id
1 'polypeptide(L)'
;METTTENIKEEYLSDFAVLLKKMRLLKKLTRQQAGLLFDFSYKNIERLENGRGAISVEKFKEFQEKYGYSDSEIEDLRSGKIQASTDANSIRRKSGTKNRPDRRFCHRRITRECKVLKELRLLKNINQYEASKLCGLGINTIGFIENGRVALTDKKILHIVLTYGFSMEYFNQLLKVSPLRHEMVEECQKIIERMDENKLRIIMPMLQSMTK
;
A
#
# COMPACT_ATOMS: atom_id res chain seq x y z
N MET A 1 -62.14 -12.95 1.31
CA MET A 1 -60.79 -13.52 1.09
C MET A 1 -59.93 -12.46 0.41
N GLU A 2 -59.60 -11.37 1.12
CA GLU A 2 -58.85 -10.22 0.56
C GLU A 2 -57.57 -9.90 1.37
N THR A 3 -57.37 -10.54 2.52
CA THR A 3 -56.36 -10.16 3.53
C THR A 3 -54.95 -10.68 3.27
N THR A 4 -54.75 -11.65 2.37
CA THR A 4 -53.42 -12.23 2.06
C THR A 4 -52.64 -11.41 1.04
N THR A 5 -53.30 -10.82 0.04
CA THR A 5 -52.66 -9.99 -0.99
C THR A 5 -52.25 -8.61 -0.50
N GLU A 6 -52.92 -8.08 0.53
CA GLU A 6 -52.60 -6.77 1.11
C GLU A 6 -51.39 -6.85 2.05
N ASN A 7 -51.29 -7.90 2.88
CA ASN A 7 -50.12 -8.15 3.73
C ASN A 7 -48.83 -8.34 2.92
N ILE A 8 -48.92 -9.04 1.77
CA ILE A 8 -47.79 -9.21 0.85
C ILE A 8 -47.34 -7.83 0.32
N LYS A 9 -48.25 -6.89 0.04
CA LYS A 9 -47.96 -5.54 -0.47
C LYS A 9 -47.29 -4.62 0.56
N GLU A 10 -47.62 -4.73 1.85
CA GLU A 10 -47.05 -3.89 2.91
C GLU A 10 -45.63 -4.29 3.33
N GLU A 11 -45.30 -5.59 3.32
CA GLU A 11 -43.92 -6.06 3.59
C GLU A 11 -42.90 -5.58 2.54
N TYR A 12 -43.31 -5.41 1.28
CA TYR A 12 -42.43 -4.93 0.21
C TYR A 12 -41.92 -3.50 0.46
N LEU A 13 -42.71 -2.66 1.14
CA LEU A 13 -42.40 -1.25 1.31
C LEU A 13 -41.17 -1.01 2.20
N SER A 14 -40.96 -1.89 3.19
CA SER A 14 -39.85 -1.76 4.15
C SER A 14 -38.47 -2.02 3.50
N ASP A 15 -38.41 -2.83 2.45
CA ASP A 15 -37.14 -3.32 1.88
C ASP A 15 -36.74 -2.67 0.56
N PHE A 16 -37.60 -1.86 -0.05
CA PHE A 16 -37.33 -1.21 -1.35
C PHE A 16 -36.06 -0.36 -1.35
N ALA A 17 -35.79 0.36 -0.26
CA ALA A 17 -34.59 1.19 -0.14
C ALA A 17 -33.29 0.34 -0.23
N VAL A 18 -33.29 -0.81 0.44
CA VAL A 18 -32.16 -1.75 0.45
C VAL A 18 -32.00 -2.42 -0.90
N LEU A 19 -33.11 -2.87 -1.52
CA LEU A 19 -33.10 -3.48 -2.85
C LEU A 19 -32.61 -2.50 -3.91
N LEU A 20 -33.07 -1.24 -3.88
CA LEU A 20 -32.61 -0.19 -4.79
C LEU A 20 -31.09 0.01 -4.71
N LYS A 21 -30.56 0.04 -3.49
CA LYS A 21 -29.12 0.14 -3.25
C LYS A 21 -28.37 -1.07 -3.80
N LYS A 22 -28.87 -2.29 -3.57
CA LYS A 22 -28.28 -3.53 -4.08
C LYS A 22 -28.26 -3.57 -5.61
N MET A 23 -29.39 -3.23 -6.26
CA MET A 23 -29.52 -3.15 -7.71
C MET A 23 -28.49 -2.20 -8.32
N ARG A 24 -28.39 -0.97 -7.79
CA ARG A 24 -27.43 0.03 -8.28
C ARG A 24 -25.98 -0.46 -8.14
N LEU A 25 -25.65 -1.06 -7.00
CA LEU A 25 -24.30 -1.55 -6.71
C LEU A 25 -23.89 -2.72 -7.62
N LEU A 26 -24.80 -3.65 -7.91
CA LEU A 26 -24.57 -4.75 -8.84
C LEU A 26 -24.35 -4.29 -10.28
N LYS A 27 -25.10 -3.28 -10.73
CA LYS A 27 -24.87 -2.62 -12.03
C LYS A 27 -23.62 -1.71 -12.03
N LYS A 28 -22.90 -1.61 -10.90
CA LYS A 28 -21.68 -0.81 -10.72
C LYS A 28 -21.88 0.68 -11.02
N LEU A 29 -23.07 1.21 -10.74
CA LEU A 29 -23.41 2.60 -11.02
C LEU A 29 -23.20 3.49 -9.79
N THR A 30 -22.55 4.63 -9.98
CA THR A 30 -22.51 5.67 -8.95
C THR A 30 -23.89 6.30 -8.76
N ARG A 31 -24.16 6.93 -7.61
CA ARG A 31 -25.43 7.66 -7.39
C ARG A 31 -25.64 8.81 -8.37
N GLN A 32 -24.55 9.40 -8.87
CA GLN A 32 -24.61 10.43 -9.91
C GLN A 32 -25.06 9.83 -11.25
N GLN A 33 -24.47 8.71 -11.66
CA GLN A 33 -24.88 8.00 -12.89
C GLN A 33 -26.31 7.47 -12.80
N ALA A 34 -26.70 6.92 -11.65
CA ALA A 34 -28.09 6.56 -11.39
C ALA A 34 -29.00 7.79 -11.47
N GLY A 35 -28.62 8.91 -10.85
CA GLY A 35 -29.37 10.16 -10.97
C GLY A 35 -29.62 10.57 -12.42
N LEU A 36 -28.59 10.49 -13.28
CA LEU A 36 -28.73 10.76 -14.72
C LEU A 36 -29.64 9.75 -15.43
N LEU A 37 -29.66 8.48 -15.02
CA LEU A 37 -30.52 7.45 -15.62
C LEU A 37 -32.02 7.66 -15.31
N PHE A 38 -32.31 8.29 -14.17
CA PHE A 38 -33.68 8.50 -13.67
C PHE A 38 -34.11 9.97 -13.67
N ASP A 39 -33.35 10.86 -14.33
CA ASP A 39 -33.56 12.32 -14.31
C ASP A 39 -33.73 12.91 -12.90
N PHE A 40 -33.00 12.33 -11.93
CA PHE A 40 -33.00 12.73 -10.54
C PHE A 40 -31.67 13.35 -10.11
N SER A 41 -31.74 14.25 -9.12
CA SER A 41 -30.53 14.65 -8.43
C SER A 41 -29.92 13.46 -7.67
N TYR A 42 -28.60 13.39 -7.61
CA TYR A 42 -27.89 12.35 -6.87
C TYR A 42 -28.32 12.28 -5.38
N LYS A 43 -28.70 13.43 -4.81
CA LYS A 43 -29.23 13.56 -3.43
C LYS A 43 -30.58 12.85 -3.28
N ASN A 44 -31.41 12.85 -4.32
CA ASN A 44 -32.69 12.17 -4.27
C ASN A 44 -32.51 10.64 -4.28
N ILE A 45 -31.62 10.12 -5.13
CA ILE A 45 -31.24 8.70 -5.11
C ILE A 45 -30.69 8.30 -3.73
N GLU A 46 -29.81 9.11 -3.16
CA GLU A 46 -29.29 8.87 -1.80
C GLU A 46 -30.40 8.85 -0.74
N ARG A 47 -31.36 9.78 -0.82
CA ARG A 47 -32.49 9.85 0.11
C ARG A 47 -33.37 8.59 0.04
N LEU A 48 -33.65 8.10 -1.17
CA LEU A 48 -34.44 6.90 -1.41
C LEU A 48 -33.73 5.64 -0.90
N GLU A 49 -32.43 5.48 -1.20
CA GLU A 49 -31.62 4.34 -0.72
C GLU A 49 -31.47 4.28 0.80
N ASN A 50 -31.51 5.45 1.46
CA ASN A 50 -31.41 5.55 2.91
C ASN A 50 -32.79 5.46 3.61
N GLY A 51 -33.87 5.16 2.87
CA GLY A 51 -35.23 5.04 3.42
C GLY A 51 -35.88 6.35 3.85
N ARG A 52 -35.29 7.50 3.50
CA ARG A 52 -35.78 8.84 3.87
C ARG A 52 -36.79 9.42 2.86
N GLY A 53 -37.20 8.63 1.89
CA GLY A 53 -38.22 8.98 0.90
C GLY A 53 -39.13 7.79 0.65
N ALA A 54 -40.44 8.04 0.57
CA ALA A 54 -41.41 7.01 0.24
C ALA A 54 -41.21 6.54 -1.20
N ILE A 55 -41.11 5.23 -1.40
CA ILE A 55 -41.04 4.58 -2.71
C ILE A 55 -42.38 3.87 -2.91
N SER A 56 -43.16 4.31 -3.90
CA SER A 56 -44.38 3.59 -4.30
C SER A 56 -44.00 2.33 -5.09
N VAL A 57 -44.88 1.34 -5.09
CA VAL A 57 -44.69 0.08 -5.84
C VAL A 57 -44.49 0.35 -7.34
N GLU A 58 -45.24 1.30 -7.91
CA GLU A 58 -45.11 1.72 -9.30
C GLU A 58 -43.74 2.31 -9.61
N LYS A 59 -43.23 3.19 -8.74
CA LYS A 59 -41.89 3.75 -8.89
C LYS A 59 -40.80 2.70 -8.74
N PHE A 60 -40.98 1.75 -7.82
CA PHE A 60 -40.03 0.65 -7.66
C PHE A 60 -39.95 -0.21 -8.93
N LYS A 61 -41.09 -0.51 -9.57
CA LYS A 61 -41.12 -1.19 -10.87
C LYS A 61 -40.39 -0.40 -11.97
N GLU A 62 -40.57 0.92 -12.00
CA GLU A 62 -39.81 1.78 -12.94
C GLU A 62 -38.29 1.68 -12.70
N PHE A 63 -37.85 1.67 -11.43
CA PHE A 63 -36.44 1.44 -11.09
C PHE A 63 -35.95 0.07 -11.54
N GLN A 64 -36.75 -0.97 -11.29
CA GLN A 64 -36.43 -2.34 -11.67
C GLN A 64 -36.27 -2.49 -13.19
N GLU A 65 -37.20 -1.95 -13.98
CA GLU A 65 -37.16 -1.99 -15.46
C GLU A 65 -35.96 -1.22 -16.01
N LYS A 66 -35.73 0.01 -15.55
CA LYS A 66 -34.61 0.84 -16.03
C LYS A 66 -33.24 0.31 -15.59
N TYR A 67 -33.12 -0.32 -14.42
CA TYR A 67 -31.91 -1.04 -14.07
C TYR A 67 -31.77 -2.37 -14.81
N GLY A 68 -32.85 -2.88 -15.42
CA GLY A 68 -32.89 -4.12 -16.18
C GLY A 68 -32.78 -5.35 -15.30
N TYR A 69 -33.71 -5.48 -14.34
CA TYR A 69 -33.89 -6.64 -13.48
C TYR A 69 -35.25 -7.31 -13.68
N SER A 70 -35.31 -8.64 -13.68
CA SER A 70 -36.58 -9.38 -13.67
C SER A 70 -37.14 -9.55 -12.25
N ASP A 71 -38.45 -9.84 -12.14
CA ASP A 71 -39.10 -10.09 -10.85
C ASP A 71 -38.43 -11.24 -10.09
N SER A 72 -37.97 -12.28 -10.80
CA SER A 72 -37.23 -13.40 -10.22
C SER A 72 -35.87 -12.99 -9.64
N GLU A 73 -35.14 -12.09 -10.32
CA GLU A 73 -33.85 -11.59 -9.82
C GLU A 73 -34.01 -10.72 -8.58
N ILE A 74 -35.10 -9.96 -8.47
CA ILE A 74 -35.42 -9.19 -7.26
C ILE A 74 -35.72 -10.11 -6.08
N GLU A 75 -36.48 -11.19 -6.30
CA GLU A 75 -36.77 -12.17 -5.26
C GLU A 75 -35.50 -12.93 -4.83
N ASP A 76 -34.61 -13.24 -5.77
CA ASP A 76 -33.31 -13.82 -5.48
C ASP A 76 -32.37 -12.84 -4.73
N LEU A 77 -32.48 -11.52 -4.97
CA LEU A 77 -31.79 -10.47 -4.21
C LEU A 77 -32.34 -10.26 -2.79
N ARG A 78 -33.65 -10.47 -2.62
CA ARG A 78 -34.34 -10.41 -1.32
C ARG A 78 -34.00 -11.62 -0.46
N SER A 79 -34.17 -12.83 -1.01
CA SER A 79 -33.83 -14.10 -0.35
C SER A 79 -32.33 -14.28 -0.09
N GLY A 80 -31.49 -13.46 -0.72
CA GLY A 80 -30.04 -13.47 -0.51
C GLY A 80 -29.28 -14.51 -1.33
N LYS A 81 -29.96 -15.20 -2.26
CA LYS A 81 -29.31 -16.06 -3.26
C LYS A 81 -28.35 -15.27 -4.15
N ILE A 82 -28.72 -14.04 -4.52
CA ILE A 82 -27.83 -13.09 -5.16
C ILE A 82 -27.24 -12.17 -4.09
N GLN A 83 -25.95 -12.32 -3.82
CA GLN A 83 -25.24 -11.47 -2.86
C GLN A 83 -24.79 -10.16 -3.53
N ALA A 84 -25.36 -9.05 -3.08
CA ALA A 84 -24.93 -7.71 -3.42
C ALA A 84 -24.25 -7.05 -2.21
N SER A 85 -23.09 -6.42 -2.42
CA SER A 85 -22.49 -5.58 -1.40
C SER A 85 -23.42 -4.40 -1.08
N THR A 86 -23.47 -3.98 0.18
CA THR A 86 -24.14 -2.73 0.60
C THR A 86 -23.16 -1.57 0.75
N ASP A 87 -21.86 -1.81 0.57
CA ASP A 87 -20.82 -0.78 0.66
C ASP A 87 -20.76 0.02 -0.64
N ALA A 88 -20.95 1.34 -0.55
CA ALA A 88 -20.83 2.26 -1.67
C ALA A 88 -19.43 2.27 -2.30
N ASN A 89 -18.40 1.90 -1.52
CA ASN A 89 -17.02 1.81 -2.00
C ASN A 89 -16.76 0.55 -2.83
N SER A 90 -17.69 -0.41 -2.90
CA SER A 90 -17.57 -1.60 -3.76
C SER A 90 -17.48 -1.26 -5.26
N ILE A 91 -18.03 -0.12 -5.67
CA ILE A 91 -17.94 0.38 -7.06
C ILE A 91 -16.55 0.95 -7.36
N ARG A 92 -15.90 1.57 -6.36
CA ARG A 92 -14.57 2.13 -6.56
C ARG A 92 -13.63 0.96 -6.78
N ARG A 93 -13.08 0.85 -7.99
CA ARG A 93 -11.94 -0.03 -8.24
C ARG A 93 -10.85 0.39 -7.26
N LYS A 94 -10.65 -0.34 -6.17
CA LYS A 94 -9.37 -0.29 -5.46
C LYS A 94 -8.36 -0.66 -6.52
N SER A 95 -7.48 0.27 -6.89
CA SER A 95 -6.37 -0.02 -7.79
C SER A 95 -5.65 -1.23 -7.20
N GLY A 96 -5.92 -2.41 -7.74
CA GLY A 96 -5.36 -3.65 -7.24
C GLY A 96 -3.85 -3.55 -7.29
N THR A 97 -3.16 -4.33 -6.46
CA THR A 97 -1.70 -4.48 -6.50
C THR A 97 -1.17 -4.68 -7.93
N LYS A 98 -1.95 -5.30 -8.82
CA LYS A 98 -1.67 -5.49 -10.25
C LYS A 98 -1.47 -4.20 -11.08
N ASN A 99 -2.12 -3.08 -10.73
CA ASN A 99 -1.99 -1.82 -11.49
C ASN A 99 -1.03 -0.83 -10.82
N ARG A 100 -0.32 -1.23 -9.76
CA ARG A 100 0.72 -0.37 -9.19
C ARG A 100 1.90 -0.39 -10.14
N PRO A 101 2.38 0.78 -10.62
CA PRO A 101 3.60 0.80 -11.41
C PRO A 101 4.71 0.13 -10.61
N ASP A 102 5.50 -0.71 -11.26
CA ASP A 102 6.64 -1.34 -10.62
C ASP A 102 7.62 -0.24 -10.18
N ARG A 103 7.66 0.03 -8.88
CA ARG A 103 8.52 1.06 -8.31
C ARG A 103 9.83 0.39 -7.94
N ARG A 104 10.95 0.97 -8.38
CA ARG A 104 12.31 0.55 -7.98
C ARG A 104 12.47 0.38 -6.46
N PHE A 105 11.69 1.10 -5.65
CA PHE A 105 11.63 0.94 -4.19
C PHE A 105 11.27 -0.48 -3.71
N CYS A 106 10.52 -1.24 -4.51
CA CYS A 106 10.14 -2.61 -4.21
C CYS A 106 11.26 -3.62 -4.50
N HIS A 107 12.30 -3.23 -5.25
CA HIS A 107 13.38 -4.11 -5.67
C HIS A 107 14.68 -3.76 -4.94
N ARG A 108 15.19 -4.69 -4.13
CA ARG A 108 16.46 -4.52 -3.39
C ARG A 108 17.63 -4.83 -4.32
N ARG A 109 18.29 -3.80 -4.87
CA ARG A 109 19.52 -3.95 -5.66
C ARG A 109 20.64 -3.11 -5.04
N ILE A 110 21.45 -3.74 -4.19
CA ILE A 110 22.59 -3.07 -3.53
C ILE A 110 23.71 -2.90 -4.55
N THR A 111 23.95 -1.66 -4.98
CA THR A 111 25.09 -1.31 -5.84
C THR A 111 26.34 -1.06 -5.01
N ARG A 112 27.50 -0.93 -5.67
CA ARG A 112 28.75 -0.60 -4.99
C ARG A 112 28.69 0.79 -4.37
N GLU A 113 28.03 1.76 -5.02
CA GLU A 113 27.87 3.11 -4.48
C GLU A 113 27.11 3.08 -3.14
N CYS A 114 26.04 2.28 -3.05
CA CYS A 114 25.29 2.11 -1.79
C CYS A 114 26.19 1.64 -0.64
N LYS A 115 27.10 0.70 -0.92
CA LYS A 115 28.05 0.16 0.07
C LYS A 115 29.09 1.20 0.48
N VAL A 116 29.62 1.96 -0.46
CA VAL A 116 30.56 3.05 -0.17
C VAL A 116 29.90 4.15 0.65
N LEU A 117 28.65 4.53 0.34
CA LEU A 117 27.92 5.53 1.14
C LEU A 117 27.68 5.04 2.58
N LYS A 118 27.43 3.74 2.77
CA LYS A 118 27.36 3.13 4.11
C LYS A 118 28.71 3.22 4.82
N GLU A 119 29.82 2.90 4.16
CA GLU A 119 31.17 3.03 4.72
C GLU A 119 31.44 4.47 5.15
N LEU A 120 31.18 5.47 4.30
CA LEU A 120 31.40 6.88 4.65
C LEU A 120 30.56 7.31 5.86
N ARG A 121 29.32 6.83 5.98
CA ARG A 121 28.49 7.09 7.15
C ARG A 121 29.11 6.49 8.42
N LEU A 122 29.59 5.25 8.34
CA LEU A 122 30.24 4.56 9.46
C LEU A 122 31.56 5.22 9.85
N LEU A 123 32.37 5.68 8.88
CA LEU A 123 33.59 6.45 9.16
C LEU A 123 33.29 7.77 9.87
N LYS A 124 32.15 8.40 9.57
CA LYS A 124 31.67 9.59 10.27
C LYS A 124 31.04 9.28 11.65
N ASN A 125 30.88 8.01 12.00
CA ASN A 125 30.27 7.53 13.25
C ASN A 125 28.86 8.09 13.53
N ILE A 126 28.04 8.25 12.50
CA ILE A 126 26.64 8.71 12.63
C ILE A 126 25.65 7.60 12.31
N ASN A 127 24.50 7.63 12.97
CA ASN A 127 23.41 6.69 12.66
C ASN A 127 22.65 7.10 11.38
N GLN A 128 21.78 6.22 10.88
CA GLN A 128 21.02 6.51 9.64
C GLN A 128 20.05 7.68 9.79
N TYR A 129 19.51 7.90 10.98
CA TYR A 129 18.57 8.99 11.26
C TYR A 129 19.27 10.35 11.25
N GLU A 130 20.41 10.45 11.94
CA GLU A 130 21.30 11.60 11.96
C GLU A 130 21.82 11.91 10.57
N ALA A 131 22.23 10.89 9.80
CA ALA A 131 22.64 11.05 8.42
C ALA A 131 21.51 11.62 7.54
N SER A 132 20.27 11.12 7.69
CA SER A 132 19.10 11.66 6.99
C SER A 132 18.86 13.12 7.37
N LYS A 133 18.91 13.45 8.67
CA LYS A 133 18.74 14.83 9.17
C LYS A 133 19.82 15.77 8.64
N LEU A 134 21.07 15.32 8.65
CA LEU A 134 22.23 16.06 8.18
C LEU A 134 22.15 16.32 6.67
N CYS A 135 21.68 15.36 5.88
CA CYS A 135 21.47 15.52 4.44
C CYS A 135 20.18 16.27 4.06
N GLY A 136 19.31 16.61 5.02
CA GLY A 136 18.00 17.20 4.75
C GLY A 136 17.02 16.23 4.05
N LEU A 137 17.20 14.93 4.24
CA LEU A 137 16.40 13.88 3.61
C LEU A 137 15.34 13.32 4.58
N GLY A 138 14.31 12.68 4.03
CA GLY A 138 13.31 11.98 4.84
C GLY A 138 13.96 10.90 5.73
N ILE A 139 13.39 10.66 6.92
CA ILE A 139 13.96 9.84 8.00
C ILE A 139 14.55 8.49 7.51
N ASN A 140 13.80 7.77 6.69
CA ASN A 140 14.18 6.43 6.21
C ASN A 140 15.02 6.44 4.92
N THR A 141 15.30 7.60 4.34
CA THR A 141 15.88 7.72 3.00
C THR A 141 17.28 7.14 2.94
N ILE A 142 18.16 7.45 3.92
CA ILE A 142 19.50 6.89 4.00
C ILE A 142 19.45 5.36 4.15
N GLY A 143 18.57 4.85 5.01
CA GLY A 143 18.37 3.41 5.16
C GLY A 143 17.91 2.74 3.84
N PHE A 144 17.05 3.38 3.06
CA PHE A 144 16.64 2.87 1.76
C PHE A 144 17.75 2.94 0.71
N ILE A 145 18.59 3.98 0.75
CA ILE A 145 19.75 4.13 -0.13
C ILE A 145 20.77 3.03 0.15
N GLU A 146 21.18 2.83 1.40
CA GLU A 146 22.16 1.82 1.80
C GLU A 146 21.69 0.40 1.47
N ASN A 147 20.39 0.16 1.57
CA ASN A 147 19.78 -1.13 1.20
C ASN A 147 19.52 -1.29 -0.30
N GLY A 148 19.86 -0.31 -1.15
CA GLY A 148 19.67 -0.41 -2.60
C GLY A 148 18.21 -0.37 -3.05
N ARG A 149 17.33 0.27 -2.27
CA ARG A 149 15.91 0.49 -2.59
C ARG A 149 15.64 1.85 -3.24
N VAL A 150 16.68 2.60 -3.58
CA VAL A 150 16.56 3.94 -4.17
C VAL A 150 17.45 4.03 -5.40
N ALA A 151 16.95 4.72 -6.43
CA ALA A 151 17.80 5.19 -7.53
C ALA A 151 18.77 6.26 -7.03
N LEU A 152 20.05 5.90 -6.96
CA LEU A 152 21.13 6.85 -6.83
C LEU A 152 21.36 7.54 -8.18
N THR A 153 21.37 8.86 -8.15
CA THR A 153 21.80 9.73 -9.24
C THR A 153 23.08 10.40 -8.78
N ASP A 154 23.95 10.81 -9.71
CA ASP A 154 25.24 11.42 -9.37
C ASP A 154 25.08 12.67 -8.49
N LYS A 155 24.03 13.46 -8.73
CA LYS A 155 23.65 14.60 -7.88
C LYS A 155 23.38 14.20 -6.43
N LYS A 156 22.71 13.07 -6.19
CA LYS A 156 22.43 12.57 -4.83
C LYS A 156 23.69 12.05 -4.16
N ILE A 157 24.53 11.34 -4.91
CA ILE A 157 25.81 10.84 -4.39
C ILE A 157 26.67 12.02 -3.97
N LEU A 158 26.85 13.00 -4.86
CA LEU A 158 27.60 14.23 -4.60
C LEU A 158 27.09 14.93 -3.34
N HIS A 159 25.78 15.15 -3.23
CA HIS A 159 25.16 15.78 -2.06
C HIS A 159 25.50 15.04 -0.77
N ILE A 160 25.30 13.72 -0.73
CA ILE A 160 25.54 12.92 0.48
C ILE A 160 27.03 12.93 0.86
N VAL A 161 27.92 12.72 -0.11
CA VAL A 161 29.39 12.67 0.11
C VAL A 161 29.89 14.00 0.68
N LEU A 162 29.48 15.13 0.07
CA LEU A 162 29.86 16.46 0.54
C LEU A 162 29.27 16.78 1.90
N THR A 163 28.01 16.41 2.16
CA THR A 163 27.39 16.65 3.48
C THR A 163 28.06 15.80 4.56
N TYR A 164 28.52 14.60 4.22
CA TYR A 164 29.35 13.79 5.12
C TYR A 164 30.74 14.42 5.35
N GLY A 165 31.17 15.38 4.54
CA GLY A 165 32.45 16.07 4.70
C GLY A 165 33.62 15.36 4.03
N PHE A 166 33.34 14.50 3.05
CA PHE A 166 34.35 13.80 2.26
C PHE A 166 34.44 14.39 0.85
N SER A 167 35.58 14.19 0.18
CA SER A 167 35.73 14.54 -1.23
C SER A 167 35.17 13.44 -2.15
N MET A 168 34.73 13.83 -3.34
CA MET A 168 34.34 12.86 -4.38
C MET A 168 35.51 12.00 -4.85
N GLU A 169 36.74 12.50 -4.77
CA GLU A 169 37.94 11.73 -5.06
C GLU A 169 38.08 10.55 -4.10
N TYR A 170 37.89 10.79 -2.79
CA TYR A 170 37.92 9.74 -1.79
C TYR A 170 36.81 8.71 -2.00
N PHE A 171 35.60 9.17 -2.34
CA PHE A 171 34.50 8.28 -2.73
C PHE A 171 34.88 7.38 -3.91
N ASN A 172 35.51 7.94 -4.96
CA ASN A 172 35.94 7.19 -6.14
C ASN A 172 37.08 6.22 -5.84
N GLN A 173 37.96 6.52 -4.88
CA GLN A 173 38.97 5.58 -4.39
C GLN A 173 38.29 4.38 -3.70
N LEU A 174 37.34 4.63 -2.80
CA LEU A 174 36.59 3.58 -2.12
C LEU A 174 35.75 2.70 -3.06
N LEU A 175 35.30 3.23 -4.19
CA LEU A 175 34.63 2.43 -5.22
C LEU A 175 35.55 1.33 -5.80
N LYS A 176 36.85 1.60 -5.91
CA LYS A 176 37.86 0.67 -6.46
C LYS A 176 38.35 -0.35 -5.44
N VAL A 177 38.40 0.03 -4.16
CA VAL A 177 38.83 -0.86 -3.08
C VAL A 177 37.74 -1.88 -2.80
N SER A 178 38.07 -3.17 -2.76
CA SER A 178 37.17 -4.25 -2.34
C SER A 178 37.97 -5.34 -1.63
N PRO A 179 37.57 -5.81 -0.43
CA PRO A 179 36.38 -5.43 0.36
C PRO A 179 36.50 -4.07 1.08
N LEU A 180 35.38 -3.47 1.48
CA LEU A 180 35.36 -2.29 2.37
C LEU A 180 35.57 -2.71 3.83
N ARG A 181 36.03 -1.79 4.68
CA ARG A 181 36.29 -2.06 6.10
C ARG A 181 35.06 -2.62 6.82
N HIS A 182 33.88 -2.03 6.64
CA HIS A 182 32.68 -2.56 7.28
C HIS A 182 32.30 -3.96 6.79
N GLU A 183 32.57 -4.29 5.52
CA GLU A 183 32.33 -5.64 4.97
C GLU A 183 33.25 -6.65 5.64
N MET A 184 34.55 -6.30 5.80
CA MET A 184 35.51 -7.14 6.51
C MET A 184 35.09 -7.38 7.96
N VAL A 185 34.66 -6.34 8.67
CA VAL A 185 34.18 -6.46 10.06
C VAL A 185 32.97 -7.37 10.16
N GLU A 186 31.98 -7.20 9.28
CA GLU A 186 30.78 -8.05 9.24
C GLU A 186 31.11 -9.51 8.90
N GLU A 187 32.08 -9.76 8.02
CA GLU A 187 32.56 -11.11 7.70
C GLU A 187 33.30 -11.75 8.88
N CYS A 188 34.21 -11.01 9.51
CA CYS A 188 34.92 -11.46 10.70
C CYS A 188 33.95 -11.81 11.83
N GLN A 189 32.95 -10.97 12.08
CA GLN A 189 31.95 -11.24 13.11
C GLN A 189 31.17 -12.54 12.85
N LYS A 190 30.73 -12.77 11.60
CA LYS A 190 30.04 -14.01 11.21
C LYS A 190 30.92 -15.24 11.37
N ILE A 191 32.22 -15.12 11.12
CA ILE A 191 33.17 -16.22 11.32
C ILE A 191 33.26 -16.51 12.82
N ILE A 192 33.49 -15.49 13.65
CA ILE A 192 33.62 -15.60 15.11
C ILE A 192 32.36 -16.23 15.74
N GLU A 193 31.17 -15.82 15.31
CA GLU A 193 29.89 -16.36 15.81
C GLU A 193 29.70 -17.87 15.54
N ARG A 194 30.42 -18.44 14.58
CA ARG A 194 30.34 -19.86 14.21
C ARG A 194 31.43 -20.72 14.84
N MET A 195 32.37 -20.13 15.57
CA MET A 195 33.53 -20.86 16.09
C MET A 195 33.21 -21.57 17.41
N ASP A 196 33.80 -22.75 17.59
CA ASP A 196 33.72 -23.48 18.85
C ASP A 196 34.51 -22.76 19.96
N GLU A 197 34.09 -22.93 21.21
CA GLU A 197 34.68 -22.25 22.37
C GLU A 197 36.19 -22.48 22.50
N ASN A 198 36.67 -23.69 22.19
CA ASN A 198 38.10 -24.01 22.18
C ASN A 198 38.88 -23.17 21.17
N LYS A 199 38.33 -22.94 19.98
CA LYS A 199 38.98 -22.13 18.94
C LYS A 199 38.93 -20.64 19.31
N LEU A 200 37.83 -20.18 19.93
CA LEU A 200 37.71 -18.81 20.43
C LEU A 200 38.75 -18.50 21.51
N ARG A 201 39.00 -19.43 22.44
CA ARG A 201 40.03 -19.27 23.48
C ARG A 201 41.44 -19.09 22.90
N ILE A 202 41.72 -19.68 21.73
CA ILE A 202 43.00 -19.55 21.04
C ILE A 202 43.11 -18.20 20.33
N ILE A 203 42.02 -17.76 19.68
CA ILE A 203 42.03 -16.53 18.85
C ILE A 203 41.93 -15.26 19.68
N MET A 204 41.24 -15.29 20.83
CA MET A 204 41.09 -14.13 21.72
C MET A 204 42.42 -13.44 22.05
N PRO A 205 43.47 -14.14 22.55
CA PRO A 205 44.76 -13.50 22.84
C PRO A 205 45.48 -13.00 21.58
N MET A 206 45.30 -13.65 20.43
CA MET A 206 45.87 -13.20 19.15
C MET A 206 45.24 -11.88 18.68
N LEU A 207 43.93 -11.72 18.82
CA LEU A 207 43.26 -10.45 18.50
C LEU A 207 43.68 -9.34 19.47
N GLN A 208 43.81 -9.66 20.76
CA GLN A 208 44.25 -8.71 21.79
C GLN A 208 45.69 -8.21 21.54
N SER A 209 46.59 -9.06 21.08
CA SER A 209 47.98 -8.66 20.78
C SER A 209 48.09 -7.75 19.57
N MET A 210 47.15 -7.83 18.61
CA MET A 210 47.10 -6.96 17.43
C MET A 210 46.46 -5.59 17.69
N THR A 211 45.73 -5.44 18.80
CA THR A 211 45.06 -4.19 19.20
C THR A 211 45.86 -3.31 20.16
N LYS A 212 46.96 -3.83 20.71
CA LYS A 212 47.92 -3.08 21.53
C LYS A 212 48.97 -2.41 20.65
#